data_AF-A0A445KH97-F1
#
_entry.id   AF-A0A445KH97-F1
#
_cell.length_a   1.000
_cell.length_b   1.000
_cell.length_c   1.000
_cell.angle_alpha   90.00
_cell.angle_beta   90.00
_cell.angle_gamma   90.00
#
_symmetry.space_group_name_H-M   'P 1'
#
loop_
_entity.id
_entity.type
_entity.pdbx_description
1 polymer ?
#
loop_
_entity_poly.entity_id
_entity_poly.type
_entity_poly.pdbx_seq_one_letter_code
_entity_poly.pdbx_strand_id
1 'polypeptide(L)'
;MVFPLLTTPCLLILIIQEFMESFQTESNPNHSTDEHYPEQSRVQIPRSSSMTMTPMKIKRRVMRQDRRKARAAELTREDKENDDHIVSAAIEHTEGFDTTIKGKYGIWRREYENPNSDSTLKLMQDQIIMAKAYANIAKSKNKTVLYEALIKHSRDSQQAIGEASSDTELHLGALDRAKAMGHVLSIAKDQLYDCLLVSRKLRAMLQSTEDKVNIQKKRSAFLIQLAAKTVPRPLHCLPLQLAANYYLQGYHKKGNLDKEKIEDPSLYHYAIFSDNVLAASVVVNSTVQNAKEPEKHVFHIVTDKLNFAAMRMWFLINPPSKATIEVQNVDDFKWLNSSYCSVLRQLESARIKEYYFKANHPSSLSVGSDNLKYRNPKYLSMLNHLRFYLPEVYPKLNRILFLDDDIVVQRDLTPLWSIDLKGMVNGAVETCKESFHRFDKYLNFSNPLISNNFSPEACGWAFGMNMFDLKEWKKRNITGIYHRWQDMNEDRTLWKLGTLPPGLITFYNLTYPLDRGWHVLGLGYDPALNLTEIENGAVIHYNGNYKPWLNLAVSKYKSYWSRYVMFDNPYLRVCNLSE
;
A
#
# COMPACT_ATOMS: atom_id res chain seq x y z
N MET A 1 5.06 11.21 -26.59
CA MET A 1 4.18 11.52 -27.74
C MET A 1 4.74 10.74 -28.93
N VAL A 2 4.45 9.43 -29.05
CA VAL A 2 4.98 8.52 -30.13
C VAL A 2 4.40 8.85 -31.55
N PHE A 3 3.61 9.91 -31.63
CA PHE A 3 2.71 10.23 -32.74
C PHE A 3 3.37 10.77 -34.03
N PRO A 4 4.57 11.38 -34.07
CA PRO A 4 5.13 11.85 -35.35
C PRO A 4 5.73 10.74 -36.21
N LEU A 5 5.92 9.53 -35.66
CA LEU A 5 6.62 8.44 -36.37
C LEU A 5 5.67 7.35 -36.90
N LEU A 6 4.45 7.26 -36.37
CA LEU A 6 3.38 6.38 -36.86
C LEU A 6 2.46 7.16 -37.79
N THR A 7 2.10 6.59 -38.94
CA THR A 7 1.11 7.21 -39.85
C THR A 7 -0.28 7.19 -39.21
N THR A 8 -1.14 8.15 -39.56
CA THR A 8 -2.55 8.28 -39.10
C THR A 8 -3.35 6.97 -39.09
N PRO A 9 -3.18 6.05 -40.07
CA PRO A 9 -3.83 4.73 -40.06
C PRO A 9 -3.38 3.80 -38.92
N CYS A 10 -2.12 3.88 -38.48
CA CYS A 10 -1.60 3.05 -37.38
C CYS A 10 -2.06 3.51 -36.00
N LEU A 11 -2.21 4.82 -35.85
CA LEU A 11 -2.90 5.42 -34.72
C LEU A 11 -4.33 4.90 -34.62
N LEU A 12 -5.01 4.87 -35.76
CA LEU A 12 -6.35 4.37 -35.89
C LEU A 12 -6.42 2.88 -35.56
N ILE A 13 -5.46 2.04 -35.95
CA ILE A 13 -5.45 0.60 -35.56
C ILE A 13 -5.18 0.41 -34.07
N LEU A 14 -4.29 1.21 -33.46
CA LEU A 14 -4.05 1.20 -32.01
C LEU A 14 -5.30 1.60 -31.21
N ILE A 15 -6.17 2.46 -31.77
CA ILE A 15 -7.41 2.95 -31.15
C ILE A 15 -8.65 2.12 -31.55
N ILE A 16 -8.73 1.62 -32.78
CA ILE A 16 -9.88 0.88 -33.34
C ILE A 16 -9.89 -0.57 -32.86
N GLN A 17 -8.76 -1.17 -32.50
CA GLN A 17 -8.76 -2.47 -31.83
C GLN A 17 -9.34 -2.42 -30.41
N GLU A 18 -9.58 -1.24 -29.82
CA GLU A 18 -10.42 -1.09 -28.62
C GLU A 18 -11.93 -1.06 -28.96
N PHE A 19 -12.33 -0.92 -30.23
CA PHE A 19 -13.71 -0.61 -30.63
C PHE A 19 -14.38 -1.61 -31.58
N MET A 20 -13.65 -2.50 -32.27
CA MET A 20 -14.21 -3.32 -33.37
C MET A 20 -14.18 -4.85 -33.18
N GLU A 21 -14.52 -5.35 -31.99
CA GLU A 21 -14.94 -6.76 -31.83
C GLU A 21 -16.21 -6.89 -30.98
N SER A 22 -17.23 -6.07 -31.25
CA SER A 22 -18.57 -6.23 -30.66
C SER A 22 -19.66 -6.62 -31.66
N PHE A 23 -19.36 -6.83 -32.95
CA PHE A 23 -20.35 -7.31 -33.92
C PHE A 23 -19.71 -8.19 -34.99
N GLN A 24 -19.89 -9.51 -34.86
CA GLN A 24 -20.36 -10.38 -35.95
C GLN A 24 -20.55 -11.82 -35.46
N THR A 25 -21.80 -12.18 -35.19
CA THR A 25 -22.32 -13.54 -35.20
C THR A 25 -23.29 -13.66 -36.37
N GLU A 26 -22.97 -14.46 -37.38
CA GLU A 26 -23.72 -15.65 -37.80
C GLU A 26 -23.32 -16.13 -39.20
N SER A 27 -23.16 -17.44 -39.26
CA SER A 27 -22.80 -18.33 -40.36
C SER A 27 -23.94 -18.57 -41.36
N ASN A 28 -23.62 -18.84 -42.64
CA ASN A 28 -23.80 -20.18 -43.25
C ASN A 28 -23.39 -20.30 -44.75
N PRO A 29 -23.23 -21.53 -45.29
CA PRO A 29 -22.24 -21.87 -46.34
C PRO A 29 -22.82 -22.35 -47.70
N ASN A 30 -21.88 -22.72 -48.60
CA ASN A 30 -21.97 -23.50 -49.85
C ASN A 30 -21.93 -22.70 -51.18
N HIS A 31 -20.87 -22.87 -51.99
CA HIS A 31 -20.84 -23.82 -53.12
C HIS A 31 -19.47 -23.80 -53.86
N SER A 32 -19.14 -24.97 -54.42
CA SER A 32 -18.02 -25.30 -55.34
C SER A 32 -18.00 -24.54 -56.67
N THR A 33 -16.83 -24.34 -57.28
CA THR A 33 -16.35 -25.04 -58.51
C THR A 33 -14.99 -24.50 -59.01
N ASP A 34 -14.21 -25.40 -59.59
CA ASP A 34 -13.03 -25.29 -60.46
C ASP A 34 -12.82 -24.00 -61.29
N GLU A 35 -11.56 -23.61 -61.50
CA GLU A 35 -10.86 -23.80 -62.81
C GLU A 35 -9.50 -23.05 -62.93
N HIS A 36 -8.52 -23.78 -63.47
CA HIS A 36 -7.46 -23.40 -64.43
C HIS A 36 -6.46 -22.25 -64.17
N TYR A 37 -5.19 -22.66 -64.07
CA TYR A 37 -4.01 -21.86 -64.44
C TYR A 37 -3.75 -21.93 -65.96
N PRO A 38 -3.03 -20.95 -66.53
CA PRO A 38 -2.16 -21.21 -67.67
C PRO A 38 -0.66 -21.05 -67.34
N GLU A 39 0.10 -22.05 -67.81
CA GLU A 39 1.53 -22.06 -68.13
C GLU A 39 1.94 -20.88 -69.08
N GLN A 40 3.18 -20.44 -69.29
CA GLN A 40 4.49 -21.09 -69.40
C GLN A 40 5.56 -19.98 -69.63
N SER A 41 6.82 -20.14 -69.17
CA SER A 41 8.03 -19.93 -70.00
C SER A 41 9.33 -20.31 -69.26
N ARG A 42 10.13 -21.15 -69.92
CA ARG A 42 11.43 -21.71 -69.49
C ARG A 42 12.59 -20.81 -69.94
N VAL A 43 13.66 -20.74 -69.13
CA VAL A 43 15.05 -20.70 -69.63
C VAL A 43 15.91 -21.62 -68.73
N GLN A 44 16.76 -22.43 -69.38
CA GLN A 44 17.57 -23.55 -68.84
C GLN A 44 18.96 -23.10 -68.37
N ILE A 45 19.52 -23.76 -67.33
CA ILE A 45 20.97 -23.87 -67.03
C ILE A 45 21.24 -25.32 -66.52
N PRO A 46 22.39 -25.96 -66.84
CA PRO A 46 22.47 -27.41 -67.08
C PRO A 46 22.84 -28.30 -65.88
N ARG A 47 22.54 -29.59 -66.10
CA ARG A 47 22.65 -30.77 -65.23
C ARG A 47 24.06 -31.05 -64.68
N SER A 48 24.11 -31.58 -63.45
CA SER A 48 24.97 -32.73 -63.15
C SER A 48 24.33 -33.73 -62.15
N SER A 49 24.48 -35.01 -62.49
CA SER A 49 24.20 -36.25 -61.75
C SER A 49 22.73 -36.67 -61.50
N SER A 50 22.30 -37.64 -62.30
CA SER A 50 21.05 -38.39 -62.20
C SER A 50 21.12 -39.40 -61.04
N MET A 51 20.40 -39.14 -59.95
CA MET A 51 19.87 -40.21 -59.09
C MET A 51 18.43 -40.50 -59.54
N THR A 52 18.20 -41.69 -60.11
CA THR A 52 16.86 -42.18 -60.41
C THR A 52 16.05 -42.33 -59.12
N MET A 53 15.11 -41.41 -58.92
CA MET A 53 14.21 -41.39 -57.77
C MET A 53 13.11 -42.43 -57.97
N THR A 54 13.10 -43.47 -57.13
CA THR A 54 12.05 -44.48 -57.16
C THR A 54 10.68 -43.88 -56.79
N PRO A 55 9.56 -44.39 -57.33
CA PRO A 55 8.21 -43.90 -57.03
C PRO A 55 7.90 -43.79 -55.52
N MET A 56 8.45 -44.70 -54.72
CA MET A 56 8.35 -44.67 -53.26
C MET A 56 9.07 -43.47 -52.61
N LYS A 57 10.22 -43.03 -53.14
CA LYS A 57 10.94 -41.86 -52.63
C LYS A 57 10.20 -40.56 -52.93
N ILE A 58 9.50 -40.47 -54.06
CA ILE A 58 8.64 -39.34 -54.41
C ILE A 58 7.44 -39.28 -53.45
N LYS A 59 6.74 -40.40 -53.25
CA LYS A 59 5.60 -40.49 -52.32
C LYS A 59 5.99 -40.14 -50.88
N ARG A 60 7.18 -40.57 -50.41
CA ARG A 60 7.73 -40.20 -49.09
C ARG A 60 8.08 -38.71 -48.98
N ARG A 61 8.53 -38.07 -50.06
CA ARG A 61 8.84 -36.63 -50.08
C ARG A 61 7.56 -35.79 -49.98
N VAL A 62 6.52 -36.16 -50.74
CA VAL A 62 5.20 -35.51 -50.68
C VAL A 62 4.61 -35.62 -49.27
N MET A 63 4.56 -36.83 -48.69
CA MET A 63 4.07 -37.01 -47.31
C MET A 63 4.86 -36.25 -46.24
N ARG A 64 6.16 -35.99 -46.46
CA ARG A 64 6.97 -35.16 -45.55
C ARG A 64 6.66 -33.67 -45.72
N GLN A 65 6.35 -33.23 -46.94
CA GLN A 65 5.96 -31.86 -47.22
C GLN A 65 4.58 -31.55 -46.67
N ASP A 66 3.63 -32.50 -46.78
CA ASP A 66 2.28 -32.35 -46.23
C ASP A 66 2.30 -32.32 -44.69
N ARG A 67 3.12 -33.17 -44.05
CA ARG A 67 3.33 -33.10 -42.59
C ARG A 67 3.94 -31.78 -42.14
N ARG A 68 4.85 -31.19 -42.92
CA ARG A 68 5.42 -29.87 -42.62
C ARG A 68 4.39 -28.76 -42.77
N LYS A 69 3.53 -28.82 -43.79
CA LYS A 69 2.44 -27.86 -43.99
C LYS A 69 1.40 -27.95 -42.88
N ALA A 70 0.98 -29.16 -42.50
CA ALA A 70 0.04 -29.38 -41.39
C ALA A 70 0.59 -28.85 -40.06
N ARG A 71 1.86 -29.13 -39.75
CA ARG A 71 2.50 -28.63 -38.52
C ARG A 71 2.67 -27.11 -38.52
N ALA A 72 2.94 -26.49 -39.68
CA ALA A 72 3.00 -25.04 -39.80
C ALA A 72 1.60 -24.39 -39.59
N ALA A 73 0.54 -25.01 -40.11
CA ALA A 73 -0.83 -24.54 -39.91
C ALA A 73 -1.26 -24.65 -38.44
N GLU A 74 -0.90 -25.74 -37.75
CA GLU A 74 -1.17 -25.93 -36.32
C GLU A 74 -0.46 -24.88 -35.45
N LEU A 75 0.84 -24.65 -35.69
CA LEU A 75 1.61 -23.62 -34.98
C LEU A 75 1.07 -22.20 -35.23
N THR A 76 0.55 -21.94 -36.44
CA THR A 76 -0.07 -20.64 -36.76
C THR A 76 -1.42 -20.47 -36.05
N ARG A 77 -2.13 -21.57 -35.78
CA ARG A 77 -3.39 -21.55 -35.02
C ARG A 77 -3.14 -21.35 -33.53
N GLU A 78 -2.14 -22.02 -32.96
CA GLU A 78 -1.70 -21.78 -31.57
C GLU A 78 -1.22 -20.33 -31.35
N ASP A 79 -0.50 -19.74 -32.31
CA ASP A 79 -0.05 -18.35 -32.24
C ASP A 79 -1.24 -17.36 -32.26
N LYS A 80 -2.27 -17.67 -33.05
CA LYS A 80 -3.50 -16.86 -33.12
C LYS A 80 -4.35 -16.99 -31.85
N GLU A 81 -4.53 -18.19 -31.32
CA GLU A 81 -5.25 -18.42 -30.06
C GLU A 81 -4.52 -17.77 -28.86
N ASN A 82 -3.18 -17.76 -28.85
CA ASN A 82 -2.39 -17.02 -27.87
C ASN A 82 -2.52 -15.50 -28.02
N ASP A 83 -2.50 -14.98 -29.26
CA ASP A 83 -2.71 -13.56 -29.52
C ASP A 83 -4.09 -13.11 -29.01
N ASP A 84 -5.15 -13.89 -29.27
CA ASP A 84 -6.51 -13.62 -28.84
C ASP A 84 -6.62 -13.66 -27.29
N HIS A 85 -5.99 -14.64 -26.64
CA HIS A 85 -5.93 -14.72 -25.18
C HIS A 85 -5.18 -13.53 -24.54
N ILE A 86 -4.10 -13.05 -25.17
CA ILE A 86 -3.37 -11.85 -24.72
C ILE A 86 -4.25 -10.60 -24.87
N VAL A 87 -5.06 -10.51 -25.93
CA VAL A 87 -6.00 -9.40 -26.14
C VAL A 87 -7.12 -9.41 -25.10
N SER A 88 -7.77 -10.55 -24.85
CA SER A 88 -8.82 -10.66 -23.82
C SER A 88 -8.30 -10.35 -22.41
N ALA A 89 -7.11 -10.85 -22.06
CA ALA A 89 -6.47 -10.54 -20.78
C ALA A 89 -6.15 -9.04 -20.63
N ALA A 90 -5.83 -8.34 -21.73
CA ALA A 90 -5.61 -6.89 -21.71
C ALA A 90 -6.93 -6.12 -21.51
N ILE A 91 -8.03 -6.57 -22.11
CA ILE A 91 -9.36 -5.95 -21.98
C ILE A 91 -9.86 -6.04 -20.53
N GLU A 92 -9.85 -7.23 -19.92
CA GLU A 92 -10.21 -7.41 -18.50
C GLU A 92 -9.34 -6.55 -17.56
N HIS A 93 -8.04 -6.37 -17.88
CA HIS A 93 -7.13 -5.56 -17.08
C HIS A 93 -7.43 -4.06 -17.18
N THR A 94 -8.00 -3.62 -18.29
CA THR A 94 -8.35 -2.21 -18.54
C THR A 94 -9.61 -1.81 -17.76
N GLU A 95 -10.56 -2.74 -17.60
CA GLU A 95 -11.77 -2.53 -16.81
C GLU A 95 -11.50 -2.39 -15.30
N GLY A 96 -10.40 -2.97 -14.80
CA GLY A 96 -9.96 -2.85 -13.39
C GLY A 96 -9.05 -1.65 -13.09
N PHE A 97 -8.72 -0.82 -14.09
CA PHE A 97 -7.74 0.25 -13.94
C PHE A 97 -8.39 1.55 -13.44
N ASP A 98 -8.23 1.84 -12.13
CA ASP A 98 -8.73 3.08 -11.53
C ASP A 98 -7.95 4.30 -12.04
N THR A 99 -8.62 5.15 -12.83
CA THR A 99 -8.05 6.36 -13.42
C THR A 99 -8.06 7.58 -12.47
N THR A 100 -8.68 7.47 -11.29
CA THR A 100 -8.93 8.63 -10.41
C THR A 100 -7.70 9.14 -9.65
N ILE A 101 -6.68 8.30 -9.39
CA ILE A 101 -5.45 8.69 -8.63
C ILE A 101 -4.44 9.50 -9.49
N LYS A 102 -4.78 9.84 -10.74
CA LYS A 102 -3.93 10.63 -11.64
C LYS A 102 -4.44 12.04 -11.92
N GLY A 103 -5.12 12.67 -10.97
CA GLY A 103 -5.53 14.07 -11.06
C GLY A 103 -4.41 15.11 -11.33
N LYS A 104 -3.12 14.72 -11.31
CA LYS A 104 -1.99 15.59 -11.67
C LYS A 104 -0.98 15.01 -12.67
N TYR A 105 -1.20 13.80 -13.20
CA TYR A 105 -0.26 13.16 -14.14
C TYR A 105 -0.97 12.42 -15.29
N GLY A 106 -2.02 13.02 -15.83
CA GLY A 106 -2.69 12.60 -17.06
C GLY A 106 -2.36 13.53 -18.23
N ILE A 107 -1.19 13.33 -18.86
CA ILE A 107 -0.68 14.13 -20.00
C ILE A 107 -1.43 13.81 -21.33
N TRP A 108 -2.64 13.24 -21.26
CA TRP A 108 -3.38 12.74 -22.42
C TRP A 108 -4.75 13.41 -22.64
N ARG A 109 -5.12 14.40 -21.81
CA ARG A 109 -6.23 15.32 -22.12
C ARG A 109 -5.73 16.44 -23.03
N ARG A 110 -6.49 16.74 -24.09
CA ARG A 110 -6.28 17.86 -25.02
C ARG A 110 -6.22 19.25 -24.37
N GLU A 111 -6.53 19.37 -23.09
CA GLU A 111 -6.69 20.64 -22.38
C GLU A 111 -5.49 21.05 -21.50
N TYR A 112 -4.36 20.31 -21.53
CA TYR A 112 -3.17 20.69 -20.77
C TYR A 112 -2.09 21.33 -21.68
N GLU A 113 -2.19 22.64 -21.89
CA GLU A 113 -1.12 23.44 -22.47
C GLU A 113 -0.19 23.92 -21.35
N ASN A 114 0.96 23.25 -21.18
CA ASN A 114 2.06 23.77 -20.36
C ASN A 114 2.98 24.63 -21.23
N PRO A 115 3.15 25.94 -20.93
CA PRO A 115 3.97 26.86 -21.73
C PRO A 115 5.48 26.60 -21.68
N ASN A 116 5.96 25.71 -20.79
CA ASN A 116 7.35 25.21 -20.79
C ASN A 116 7.40 23.77 -21.32
N SER A 117 7.17 23.60 -22.63
CA SER A 117 7.20 22.27 -23.23
C SER A 117 8.65 21.78 -23.38
N ASP A 118 9.10 20.88 -22.50
CA ASP A 118 10.35 20.12 -22.66
C ASP A 118 10.30 19.25 -23.93
N SER A 119 10.43 19.88 -25.09
CA SER A 119 10.17 19.30 -26.39
C SER A 119 11.32 18.38 -26.83
N THR A 120 12.55 18.72 -26.45
CA THR A 120 13.76 18.00 -26.82
C THR A 120 13.92 16.73 -25.99
N LEU A 121 13.75 16.82 -24.67
CA LEU A 121 13.78 15.70 -23.75
C LEU A 121 12.70 14.66 -24.12
N LYS A 122 11.47 15.12 -24.37
CA LYS A 122 10.36 14.24 -24.81
C LYS A 122 10.67 13.57 -26.15
N LEU A 123 11.17 14.32 -27.13
CA LEU A 123 11.58 13.78 -28.42
C LEU A 123 12.63 12.67 -28.26
N MET A 124 13.69 12.91 -27.48
CA MET A 124 14.75 11.93 -27.28
C MET A 124 14.24 10.67 -26.57
N GLN A 125 13.35 10.82 -25.58
CA GLN A 125 12.71 9.68 -24.92
C GLN A 125 11.85 8.85 -25.88
N ASP A 126 11.02 9.50 -26.70
CA ASP A 126 10.19 8.82 -27.71
C ASP A 126 11.06 8.11 -28.77
N GLN A 127 12.15 8.75 -29.21
CA GLN A 127 13.11 8.15 -30.13
C GLN A 127 13.78 6.90 -29.54
N ILE A 128 14.17 6.91 -28.27
CA ILE A 128 14.75 5.73 -27.59
C ILE A 128 13.74 4.57 -27.55
N ILE A 129 12.46 4.84 -27.30
CA ILE A 129 11.40 3.83 -27.30
C ILE A 129 11.29 3.20 -28.70
N MET A 130 11.19 4.03 -29.74
CA MET A 130 11.12 3.57 -31.12
C MET A 130 12.38 2.81 -31.56
N ALA A 131 13.56 3.27 -31.12
CA ALA A 131 14.83 2.62 -31.45
C ALA A 131 14.88 1.20 -30.86
N LYS A 132 14.41 1.03 -29.63
CA LYS A 132 14.28 -0.30 -29.00
C LYS A 132 13.25 -1.19 -29.70
N ALA A 133 12.13 -0.64 -30.15
CA ALA A 133 11.14 -1.39 -30.92
C ALA A 133 11.73 -1.90 -32.24
N TYR A 134 12.32 -1.00 -33.04
CA TYR A 134 12.96 -1.35 -34.30
C TYR A 134 14.19 -2.25 -34.13
N ALA A 135 14.98 -2.08 -33.06
CA ALA A 135 16.12 -2.95 -32.79
C ALA A 135 15.66 -4.40 -32.60
N ASN A 136 14.56 -4.62 -31.86
CA ASN A 136 14.01 -5.96 -31.70
C ASN A 136 13.51 -6.56 -33.02
N ILE A 137 12.92 -5.75 -33.90
CA ILE A 137 12.48 -6.18 -35.24
C ILE A 137 13.69 -6.44 -36.15
N ALA A 138 14.71 -5.59 -36.10
CA ALA A 138 15.96 -5.77 -36.84
C ALA A 138 16.63 -7.09 -36.44
N LYS A 139 16.64 -7.40 -35.14
CA LYS A 139 17.16 -8.66 -34.60
C LYS A 139 16.38 -9.87 -35.11
N SER A 140 15.05 -9.84 -35.15
CA SER A 140 14.25 -10.96 -35.66
C SER A 140 14.38 -11.16 -37.18
N LYS A 141 14.64 -10.08 -37.92
CA LYS A 141 14.90 -10.11 -39.38
C LYS A 141 16.38 -10.31 -39.75
N ASN A 142 17.26 -10.63 -38.79
CA ASN A 142 18.71 -10.79 -38.99
C ASN A 142 19.41 -9.57 -39.63
N LYS A 143 18.91 -8.35 -39.38
CA LYS A 143 19.52 -7.08 -39.81
C LYS A 143 20.50 -6.57 -38.75
N THR A 144 21.65 -7.25 -38.61
CA THR A 144 22.64 -7.01 -37.54
C THR A 144 23.21 -5.60 -37.53
N VAL A 145 23.60 -5.06 -38.68
CA VAL A 145 24.17 -3.69 -38.79
C VAL A 145 23.17 -2.63 -38.29
N LEU A 146 21.91 -2.76 -38.68
CA LEU A 146 20.86 -1.83 -38.27
C LEU A 146 20.50 -1.98 -36.79
N TYR A 147 20.48 -3.22 -36.29
CA TYR A 147 20.33 -3.50 -34.87
C TYR A 147 21.43 -2.81 -34.03
N GLU A 148 22.69 -2.98 -34.41
CA GLU A 148 23.83 -2.38 -33.71
C GLU A 148 23.79 -0.85 -33.75
N ALA A 149 23.44 -0.25 -34.90
CA ALA A 149 23.26 1.18 -35.02
C ALA A 149 22.15 1.71 -34.07
N LEU A 150 20.97 1.08 -34.06
CA LEU A 150 19.86 1.47 -33.19
C LEU A 150 20.21 1.36 -31.71
N ILE A 151 20.90 0.30 -31.30
CA ILE A 151 21.34 0.12 -29.92
C ILE A 151 22.42 1.14 -29.53
N LYS A 152 23.40 1.39 -30.40
CA LYS A 152 24.46 2.39 -30.17
C LYS A 152 23.87 3.77 -29.97
N HIS A 153 23.08 4.25 -30.93
CA HIS A 153 22.48 5.59 -30.83
C HIS A 153 21.50 5.68 -29.65
N SER A 154 20.84 4.58 -29.26
CA SER A 154 19.99 4.57 -28.06
C SER A 154 20.79 4.79 -26.78
N ARG A 155 22.00 4.25 -26.69
CA ARG A 155 22.90 4.47 -25.54
C ARG A 155 23.44 5.90 -25.53
N ASP A 156 23.85 6.41 -26.69
CA ASP A 156 24.38 7.78 -26.81
C ASP A 156 23.32 8.82 -26.41
N SER A 157 22.08 8.66 -26.90
CA SER A 157 20.95 9.52 -26.48
C SER A 157 20.64 9.39 -25.00
N GLN A 158 20.66 8.17 -24.45
CA GLN A 158 20.40 7.95 -23.02
C GLN A 158 21.49 8.57 -22.12
N GLN A 159 22.75 8.55 -22.55
CA GLN A 159 23.85 9.23 -21.86
C GLN A 159 23.72 10.76 -21.91
N ALA A 160 23.17 11.33 -22.99
CA ALA A 160 22.95 12.77 -23.09
C ALA A 160 21.77 13.26 -22.25
N ILE A 161 20.77 12.41 -22.04
CA ILE A 161 19.67 12.68 -21.12
C ILE A 161 20.16 12.61 -19.68
N GLY A 162 20.91 11.57 -19.31
CA GLY A 162 21.40 11.41 -17.93
C GLY A 162 20.24 11.39 -16.92
N GLU A 163 20.30 12.29 -15.94
CA GLU A 163 19.27 12.49 -14.91
C GLU A 163 18.38 13.73 -15.19
N ALA A 164 18.47 14.32 -16.38
CA ALA A 164 17.73 15.52 -16.74
C ALA A 164 16.22 15.31 -16.65
N SER A 165 15.55 16.21 -15.94
CA SER A 165 14.10 16.27 -15.76
C SER A 165 13.42 17.35 -16.61
N SER A 166 14.22 18.24 -17.21
CA SER A 166 13.79 19.33 -18.11
C SER A 166 14.80 19.58 -19.23
N ASP A 167 14.39 20.31 -20.28
CA ASP A 167 15.26 20.64 -21.42
C ASP A 167 16.50 21.47 -21.00
N THR A 168 16.40 22.27 -19.94
CA THR A 168 17.52 23.10 -19.44
C THR A 168 18.64 22.29 -18.79
N GLU A 169 18.35 21.06 -18.37
CA GLU A 169 19.30 20.15 -17.72
C GLU A 169 19.99 19.22 -18.73
N LEU A 170 19.64 19.29 -20.02
CA LEU A 170 20.22 18.44 -21.05
C LEU A 170 21.69 18.80 -21.35
N HIS A 171 22.47 17.78 -21.68
CA HIS A 171 23.83 17.98 -22.16
C HIS A 171 23.86 18.82 -23.46
N LEU A 172 24.85 19.71 -23.63
CA LEU A 172 24.97 20.62 -24.80
C LEU A 172 24.86 19.90 -26.17
N GLY A 173 25.35 18.66 -26.26
CA GLY A 173 25.26 17.81 -27.45
C GLY A 173 23.98 16.97 -27.59
N ALA A 174 22.95 17.19 -26.77
CA ALA A 174 21.71 16.40 -26.79
C ALA A 174 20.96 16.52 -28.12
N LEU A 175 20.88 17.72 -28.68
CA LEU A 175 20.21 17.97 -29.96
C LEU A 175 20.89 17.23 -31.12
N ASP A 176 22.22 17.21 -31.17
CA ASP A 176 22.96 16.51 -32.21
C ASP A 176 22.79 15.00 -32.11
N ARG A 177 22.71 14.46 -30.88
CA ARG A 177 22.39 13.05 -30.66
C ARG A 177 20.95 12.72 -31.04
N ALA A 178 20.00 13.61 -30.79
CA ALA A 178 18.60 13.47 -31.23
C ALA A 178 18.50 13.44 -32.77
N LYS A 179 19.25 14.31 -33.46
CA LYS A 179 19.35 14.31 -34.93
C LYS A 179 19.95 13.01 -35.47
N ALA A 180 21.07 12.56 -34.89
CA ALA A 180 21.74 11.33 -35.28
C ALA A 180 20.83 10.10 -35.09
N MET A 181 20.14 10.02 -33.95
CA MET A 181 19.13 9.00 -33.69
C MET A 181 17.97 9.06 -34.70
N GLY A 182 17.47 10.27 -35.00
CA GLY A 182 16.43 10.49 -35.99
C GLY A 182 16.79 9.95 -37.38
N HIS A 183 18.03 10.15 -37.82
CA HIS A 183 18.53 9.57 -39.07
C HIS A 183 18.48 8.04 -39.09
N VAL A 184 18.95 7.39 -38.03
CA VAL A 184 18.94 5.91 -37.95
C VAL A 184 17.51 5.37 -37.86
N LEU A 185 16.62 6.06 -37.15
CA LEU A 185 15.19 5.71 -37.07
C LEU A 185 14.49 5.85 -38.42
N SER A 186 14.85 6.85 -39.23
CA SER A 186 14.32 7.00 -40.60
C SER A 186 14.70 5.78 -41.45
N ILE A 187 15.97 5.39 -41.44
CA ILE A 187 16.46 4.20 -42.16
C ILE A 187 15.74 2.94 -41.66
N ALA A 188 15.56 2.82 -40.35
CA ALA A 188 14.87 1.68 -39.74
C ALA A 188 13.38 1.64 -40.15
N LYS A 189 12.72 2.79 -40.21
CA LYS A 189 11.34 2.90 -40.67
C LYS A 189 11.23 2.43 -42.12
N ASP A 190 12.08 2.93 -43.02
CA ASP A 190 12.01 2.57 -44.45
C ASP A 190 12.22 1.07 -44.70
N GLN A 191 13.03 0.40 -43.87
CA GLN A 191 13.37 -1.02 -44.04
C GLN A 191 12.53 -2.01 -43.23
N LEU A 192 12.00 -1.57 -42.08
CA LEU A 192 11.40 -2.47 -41.08
C LEU A 192 9.96 -2.13 -40.73
N TYR A 193 9.42 -0.99 -41.18
CA TYR A 193 8.09 -0.55 -40.80
C TYR A 193 7.02 -1.51 -41.30
N ASP A 194 6.32 -2.08 -40.34
CA ASP A 194 5.09 -2.82 -40.51
C ASP A 194 4.21 -2.42 -39.32
N CYS A 195 3.04 -1.86 -39.62
CA CYS A 195 2.15 -1.30 -38.63
C CYS A 195 1.78 -2.30 -37.52
N LEU A 196 1.43 -3.53 -37.91
CA LEU A 196 1.00 -4.58 -37.00
C LEU A 196 2.18 -5.11 -36.19
N LEU A 197 3.34 -5.26 -36.82
CA LEU A 197 4.54 -5.74 -36.13
C LEU A 197 5.06 -4.72 -35.12
N VAL A 198 5.08 -3.44 -35.48
CA VAL A 198 5.52 -2.34 -34.60
C VAL A 198 4.53 -2.14 -33.46
N SER A 199 3.22 -2.17 -33.73
CA SER A 199 2.20 -2.03 -32.67
C SER A 199 2.25 -3.19 -31.67
N ARG A 200 2.33 -4.44 -32.13
CA ARG A 200 2.53 -5.62 -31.28
C ARG A 200 3.80 -5.49 -30.43
N LYS A 201 4.90 -5.02 -31.02
CA LYS A 201 6.15 -4.84 -30.30
C LYS A 201 6.07 -3.78 -29.21
N LEU A 202 5.45 -2.64 -29.51
CA LEU A 202 5.23 -1.56 -28.54
C LEU A 202 4.31 -2.02 -27.41
N ARG A 203 3.24 -2.77 -27.70
CA ARG A 203 2.35 -3.36 -26.70
C ARG A 203 3.10 -4.30 -25.74
N ALA A 204 3.90 -5.22 -26.28
CA ALA A 204 4.72 -6.12 -25.47
C ALA A 204 5.76 -5.36 -24.61
N MET A 205 6.33 -4.28 -25.13
CA MET A 205 7.25 -3.41 -24.36
C MET A 205 6.53 -2.67 -23.24
N LEU A 206 5.29 -2.21 -23.48
CA LEU A 206 4.45 -1.56 -22.48
C LEU A 206 4.14 -2.51 -21.32
N GLN A 207 3.60 -3.70 -21.63
CA GLN A 207 3.31 -4.75 -20.64
C GLN A 207 4.55 -5.11 -19.82
N SER A 208 5.70 -5.36 -20.47
CA SER A 208 6.95 -5.67 -19.77
C SER A 208 7.43 -4.53 -18.86
N THR A 209 7.20 -3.28 -19.25
CA THR A 209 7.57 -2.12 -18.45
C THR A 209 6.63 -1.95 -17.26
N GLU A 210 5.33 -2.16 -17.47
CA GLU A 210 4.31 -2.18 -16.42
C GLU A 210 4.60 -3.27 -15.37
N ASP A 211 4.93 -4.48 -15.80
CA ASP A 211 5.33 -5.57 -14.91
C ASP A 211 6.54 -5.19 -14.05
N LYS A 212 7.57 -4.58 -14.67
CA LYS A 212 8.75 -4.09 -13.94
C LYS A 212 8.38 -3.01 -12.93
N VAL A 213 7.53 -2.06 -13.31
CA VAL A 213 7.03 -1.02 -12.40
C VAL A 213 6.25 -1.65 -11.24
N ASN A 214 5.39 -2.62 -11.51
CA ASN A 214 4.63 -3.34 -10.48
C ASN A 214 5.54 -4.12 -9.52
N ILE A 215 6.58 -4.79 -10.03
CA ILE A 215 7.60 -5.45 -9.20
C ILE A 215 8.34 -4.43 -8.32
N GLN A 216 8.74 -3.29 -8.88
CA GLN A 216 9.43 -2.23 -8.11
C GLN A 216 8.52 -1.59 -7.07
N LYS A 217 7.24 -1.35 -7.40
CA LYS A 217 6.22 -0.90 -6.44
C LYS A 217 6.08 -1.88 -5.28
N LYS A 218 5.97 -3.18 -5.56
CA LYS A 218 5.90 -4.24 -4.53
C LYS A 218 7.15 -4.25 -3.64
N ARG A 219 8.35 -4.15 -4.23
CA ARG A 219 9.62 -4.05 -3.49
C ARG A 219 9.69 -2.80 -2.60
N SER A 220 9.32 -1.64 -3.14
CA SER A 220 9.28 -0.38 -2.40
C SER A 220 8.30 -0.46 -1.21
N ALA A 221 7.08 -0.96 -1.44
CA ALA A 221 6.09 -1.15 -0.38
C ALA A 221 6.60 -2.09 0.73
N PHE A 222 7.31 -3.17 0.37
CA PHE A 222 7.93 -4.06 1.33
C PHE A 222 9.02 -3.36 2.16
N LEU A 223 9.91 -2.59 1.53
CA LEU A 223 10.96 -1.86 2.23
C LEU A 223 10.40 -0.79 3.17
N ILE A 224 9.36 -0.06 2.76
CA ILE A 224 8.65 0.91 3.60
C ILE A 224 8.09 0.20 4.84
N GLN A 225 7.46 -0.96 4.66
CA GLN A 225 6.93 -1.73 5.79
C GLN A 225 8.03 -2.24 6.73
N LEU A 226 9.17 -2.68 6.18
CA LEU A 226 10.30 -3.12 6.99
C LEU A 226 10.84 -1.95 7.83
N ALA A 227 11.09 -0.81 7.19
CA ALA A 227 11.61 0.39 7.86
C ALA A 227 10.62 0.97 8.89
N ALA A 228 9.30 0.87 8.66
CA ALA A 228 8.29 1.25 9.64
C ALA A 228 8.21 0.30 10.86
N LYS A 229 8.69 -0.94 10.72
CA LYS A 229 8.75 -1.94 11.80
C LYS A 229 10.05 -1.90 12.59
N THR A 230 11.15 -1.50 11.95
CA THR A 230 12.44 -1.36 12.64
C THR A 230 12.40 -0.18 13.59
N VAL A 231 12.70 -0.42 14.87
CA VAL A 231 12.85 0.65 15.85
C VAL A 231 14.22 1.32 15.65
N PRO A 232 14.27 2.63 15.37
CA PRO A 232 15.53 3.36 15.25
C PRO A 232 16.38 3.25 16.52
N ARG A 233 17.72 3.23 16.38
CA ARG A 233 18.65 3.18 17.53
C ARG A 233 18.36 4.24 18.60
N PRO A 234 18.06 5.51 18.26
CA PRO A 234 17.72 6.51 19.26
C PRO A 234 16.51 6.14 20.13
N LEU A 235 15.47 5.55 19.51
CA LEU A 235 14.26 5.09 20.21
C LEU A 235 14.50 3.82 21.05
N HIS A 236 15.52 3.02 20.74
CA HIS A 236 15.96 1.93 21.61
C HIS A 236 16.78 2.42 22.81
N CYS A 237 17.63 3.44 22.59
CA CYS A 237 18.48 3.99 23.64
C CYS A 237 17.66 4.59 24.79
N LEU A 238 16.60 5.33 24.47
CA LEU A 238 15.84 6.09 25.46
C LEU A 238 15.23 5.21 26.57
N PRO A 239 14.44 4.15 26.28
CA PRO A 239 13.91 3.27 27.32
C PRO A 239 15.01 2.60 28.16
N LEU A 240 16.12 2.20 27.54
CA LEU A 240 17.24 1.58 28.27
C LEU A 240 17.87 2.54 29.28
N GLN A 241 18.13 3.78 28.88
CA GLN A 241 18.71 4.81 29.77
C GLN A 241 17.77 5.16 30.92
N LEU A 242 16.47 5.31 30.63
CA LEU A 242 15.46 5.62 31.64
C LEU A 242 15.28 4.46 32.63
N ALA A 243 15.15 3.23 32.13
CA ALA A 243 14.99 2.04 32.97
C ALA A 243 16.22 1.80 33.86
N ALA A 244 17.44 1.96 33.34
CA ALA A 244 18.67 1.86 34.14
C ALA A 244 18.65 2.86 35.30
N ASN A 245 18.35 4.13 35.03
CA ASN A 245 18.28 5.16 36.06
C ASN A 245 17.15 4.94 37.07
N TYR A 246 15.99 4.43 36.63
CA TYR A 246 14.86 4.09 37.50
C TYR A 246 15.26 3.14 38.63
N TYR A 247 16.00 2.08 38.30
CA TYR A 247 16.47 1.12 39.28
C TYR A 247 17.65 1.64 40.10
N LEU A 248 18.64 2.27 39.45
CA LEU A 248 19.84 2.80 40.12
C LEU A 248 19.50 3.87 41.17
N GLN A 249 18.54 4.75 40.87
CA GLN A 249 18.13 5.83 41.79
C GLN A 249 17.05 5.38 42.80
N GLY A 250 16.67 4.09 42.79
CA GLY A 250 15.76 3.52 43.79
C GLY A 250 14.29 3.93 43.65
N TYR A 251 13.86 4.47 42.50
CA TYR A 251 12.47 4.92 42.29
C TYR A 251 11.45 3.77 42.34
N HIS A 252 11.87 2.53 42.09
CA HIS A 252 11.04 1.33 42.29
C HIS A 252 10.53 1.15 43.73
N LYS A 253 11.17 1.80 44.71
CA LYS A 253 10.76 1.78 46.12
C LYS A 253 9.78 2.89 46.49
N LYS A 254 9.60 3.91 45.63
CA LYS A 254 8.63 4.98 45.86
C LYS A 254 7.22 4.46 45.53
N GLY A 255 6.33 4.49 46.53
CA GLY A 255 4.93 4.12 46.36
C GLY A 255 4.19 5.03 45.38
N ASN A 256 3.03 4.58 44.90
CA ASN A 256 2.17 5.38 44.04
C ASN A 256 1.51 6.50 44.85
N LEU A 257 1.65 7.74 44.37
CA LEU A 257 0.96 8.91 44.89
C LEU A 257 -0.45 9.00 44.27
N ASP A 258 -1.43 9.46 45.04
CA ASP A 258 -2.78 9.85 44.61
C ASP A 258 -3.72 8.75 44.07
N LYS A 259 -3.90 7.67 44.83
CA LYS A 259 -4.91 6.63 44.52
C LYS A 259 -6.35 7.16 44.44
N GLU A 260 -6.66 8.25 45.14
CA GLU A 260 -8.03 8.78 45.21
C GLU A 260 -8.51 9.33 43.86
N LYS A 261 -7.64 10.03 43.11
CA LYS A 261 -8.00 10.61 41.80
C LYS A 261 -8.08 9.56 40.69
N ILE A 262 -7.33 8.47 40.79
CA ILE A 262 -7.24 7.44 39.74
C ILE A 262 -8.60 6.80 39.48
N GLU A 263 -9.48 6.71 40.48
CA GLU A 263 -10.77 6.04 40.35
C GLU A 263 -11.97 6.99 40.47
N ASP A 264 -11.75 8.30 40.59
CA ASP A 264 -12.80 9.31 40.78
C ASP A 264 -13.56 9.59 39.48
N PRO A 265 -14.80 9.09 39.30
CA PRO A 265 -15.53 9.20 38.05
C PRO A 265 -15.95 10.65 37.69
N SER A 266 -15.70 11.63 38.56
CA SER A 266 -15.94 13.05 38.28
C SER A 266 -14.81 13.72 37.48
N LEU A 267 -13.66 13.05 37.34
CA LEU A 267 -12.50 13.54 36.58
C LEU A 267 -12.51 13.08 35.12
N TYR A 268 -11.61 13.66 34.32
CA TYR A 268 -11.45 13.32 32.90
C TYR A 268 -10.39 12.23 32.74
N HIS A 269 -10.85 10.99 32.53
CA HIS A 269 -9.99 9.82 32.40
C HIS A 269 -9.62 9.49 30.96
N TYR A 270 -8.32 9.31 30.71
CA TYR A 270 -7.77 8.97 29.41
C TYR A 270 -7.06 7.60 29.49
N ALA A 271 -7.36 6.70 28.55
CA ALA A 271 -6.63 5.45 28.40
C ALA A 271 -5.64 5.54 27.24
N ILE A 272 -4.36 5.27 27.51
CA ILE A 272 -3.28 5.24 26.52
C ILE A 272 -2.55 3.91 26.67
N PHE A 273 -2.48 3.12 25.60
CA PHE A 273 -1.76 1.85 25.61
C PHE A 273 -0.57 1.92 24.66
N SER A 274 0.65 1.89 25.20
CA SER A 274 1.85 2.17 24.41
C SER A 274 3.09 1.49 24.96
N ASP A 275 3.95 1.03 24.06
CA ASP A 275 5.32 0.59 24.31
C ASP A 275 6.36 1.69 23.97
N ASN A 276 5.90 2.89 23.59
CA ASN A 276 6.74 3.99 23.14
C ASN A 276 6.62 5.19 24.08
N VAL A 277 7.63 5.35 24.95
CA VAL A 277 7.73 6.43 25.93
C VAL A 277 7.54 7.81 25.30
N LEU A 278 8.18 8.05 24.15
CA LEU A 278 8.17 9.35 23.50
C LEU A 278 6.80 9.66 22.89
N ALA A 279 6.18 8.68 22.23
CA ALA A 279 4.85 8.80 21.65
C ALA A 279 3.79 9.07 22.75
N ALA A 280 3.78 8.26 23.81
CA ALA A 280 2.89 8.46 24.96
C ALA A 280 3.09 9.85 25.60
N SER A 281 4.35 10.32 25.72
CA SER A 281 4.65 11.64 26.26
C SER A 281 4.07 12.78 25.43
N VAL A 282 4.08 12.67 24.10
CA VAL A 282 3.51 13.69 23.20
C VAL A 282 2.00 13.73 23.32
N VAL A 283 1.33 12.58 23.43
CA VAL A 283 -0.12 12.54 23.68
C VAL A 283 -0.48 13.24 24.98
N VAL A 284 0.21 12.91 26.08
CA VAL A 284 -0.04 13.55 27.38
C VAL A 284 0.28 15.04 27.33
N ASN A 285 1.45 15.43 26.83
CA ASN A 285 1.87 16.83 26.77
C ASN A 285 0.93 17.68 25.90
N SER A 286 0.58 17.18 24.71
CA SER A 286 -0.34 17.89 23.81
C SER A 286 -1.74 18.01 24.40
N THR A 287 -2.22 16.98 25.11
CA THR A 287 -3.52 17.05 25.81
C THR A 287 -3.48 18.08 26.93
N VAL A 288 -2.48 18.02 27.80
CA VAL A 288 -2.36 18.88 28.98
C VAL A 288 -2.11 20.34 28.61
N GLN A 289 -1.29 20.61 27.60
CA GLN A 289 -1.00 21.98 27.15
C GLN A 289 -2.23 22.68 26.55
N ASN A 290 -3.17 21.91 26.00
CA ASN A 290 -4.41 22.45 25.42
C ASN A 290 -5.61 22.36 26.38
N ALA A 291 -5.43 21.80 27.58
CA ALA A 291 -6.49 21.65 28.57
C ALA A 291 -6.74 22.95 29.35
N LYS A 292 -8.01 23.25 29.64
CA LYS A 292 -8.38 24.42 30.46
C LYS A 292 -8.15 24.22 31.96
N GLU A 293 -8.39 23.00 32.45
CA GLU A 293 -8.28 22.64 33.88
C GLU A 293 -7.36 21.41 34.07
N PRO A 294 -6.04 21.53 33.81
CA PRO A 294 -5.11 20.40 33.77
C PRO A 294 -5.17 19.46 34.99
N GLU A 295 -5.46 19.98 36.18
CA GLU A 295 -5.58 19.23 37.44
C GLU A 295 -6.73 18.22 37.48
N LYS A 296 -7.71 18.33 36.57
CA LYS A 296 -8.84 17.39 36.43
C LYS A 296 -8.57 16.24 35.47
N HIS A 297 -7.42 16.23 34.80
CA HIS A 297 -7.09 15.20 33.81
C HIS A 297 -6.30 14.06 34.46
N VAL A 298 -6.74 12.83 34.22
CA VAL A 298 -6.14 11.60 34.72
C VAL A 298 -5.76 10.72 33.53
N PHE A 299 -4.48 10.47 33.33
CA PHE A 299 -3.98 9.62 32.26
C PHE A 299 -3.57 8.27 32.80
N HIS A 300 -4.19 7.22 32.29
CA HIS A 300 -3.85 5.84 32.58
C HIS A 300 -3.07 5.27 31.40
N ILE A 301 -1.78 5.06 31.63
CA ILE A 301 -0.83 4.58 30.64
C ILE A 301 -0.55 3.11 30.95
N VAL A 302 -1.01 2.19 30.10
CA VAL A 302 -0.66 0.78 30.21
C VAL A 302 0.45 0.46 29.24
N THR A 303 1.50 -0.17 29.74
CA THR A 303 2.67 -0.54 28.96
C THR A 303 3.11 -1.96 29.30
N ASP A 304 4.03 -2.52 28.50
CA ASP A 304 4.60 -3.83 28.77
C ASP A 304 5.68 -3.77 29.87
N LYS A 305 6.06 -4.94 30.39
CA LYS A 305 7.10 -5.05 31.42
C LYS A 305 8.47 -4.51 31.00
N LEU A 306 8.80 -4.54 29.72
CA LEU A 306 10.09 -4.06 29.22
C LEU A 306 10.16 -2.53 29.28
N ASN A 307 9.03 -1.87 29.02
CA ASN A 307 8.93 -0.42 28.97
C ASN A 307 8.42 0.21 30.27
N PHE A 308 7.86 -0.57 31.19
CA PHE A 308 7.28 -0.10 32.45
C PHE A 308 8.21 0.82 33.26
N ALA A 309 9.44 0.38 33.53
CA ALA A 309 10.41 1.17 34.28
C ALA A 309 10.76 2.49 33.58
N ALA A 310 10.92 2.45 32.25
CA ALA A 310 11.23 3.63 31.46
C ALA A 310 10.06 4.63 31.42
N MET A 311 8.84 4.13 31.20
CA MET A 311 7.61 4.93 31.18
C MET A 311 7.37 5.61 32.54
N ARG A 312 7.51 4.85 33.63
CA ARG A 312 7.46 5.38 35.01
C ARG A 312 8.49 6.48 35.21
N MET A 313 9.76 6.21 34.86
CA MET A 313 10.85 7.16 35.05
C MET A 313 10.60 8.46 34.27
N TRP A 314 10.15 8.37 33.03
CA TRP A 314 9.90 9.54 32.19
C TRP A 314 8.90 10.51 32.82
N PHE A 315 7.76 10.02 33.31
CA PHE A 315 6.75 10.87 33.94
C PHE A 315 7.11 11.30 35.37
N LEU A 316 8.04 10.61 36.04
CA LEU A 316 8.59 11.05 37.32
C LEU A 316 9.53 12.24 37.18
N ILE A 317 10.35 12.27 36.13
CA ILE A 317 11.31 13.36 35.89
C ILE A 317 10.74 14.48 35.02
N ASN A 318 9.68 14.20 34.25
CA ASN A 318 8.96 15.17 33.42
C ASN A 318 7.46 15.18 33.78
N PRO A 319 7.07 15.62 34.99
CA PRO A 319 5.67 15.66 35.39
C PRO A 319 4.87 16.63 34.50
N PRO A 320 3.75 16.21 33.90
CA PRO A 320 2.98 17.03 32.96
C PRO A 320 2.06 18.00 33.72
N SER A 321 2.62 19.14 34.15
CA SER A 321 1.88 20.18 34.88
C SER A 321 1.17 19.59 36.13
N LYS A 322 -0.12 19.87 36.32
CA LYS A 322 -0.94 19.39 37.44
C LYS A 322 -1.76 18.11 37.14
N ALA A 323 -1.61 17.53 35.95
CA ALA A 323 -2.36 16.32 35.58
C ALA A 323 -1.88 15.09 36.37
N THR A 324 -2.80 14.16 36.62
CA THR A 324 -2.50 12.90 37.31
C THR A 324 -2.06 11.84 36.29
N ILE A 325 -0.93 11.20 36.51
CA ILE A 325 -0.41 10.13 35.64
C ILE A 325 -0.33 8.83 36.41
N GLU A 326 -1.02 7.81 35.91
CA GLU A 326 -0.87 6.44 36.35
C GLU A 326 -0.20 5.62 35.25
N VAL A 327 0.88 4.93 35.60
CA VAL A 327 1.53 3.97 34.69
C VAL A 327 1.34 2.57 35.26
N GLN A 328 0.75 1.68 34.48
CA GLN A 328 0.46 0.29 34.84
C GLN A 328 1.23 -0.67 33.93
N ASN A 329 1.64 -1.80 34.49
CA ASN A 329 2.23 -2.90 33.72
C ASN A 329 1.12 -3.88 33.34
N VAL A 330 1.02 -4.20 32.04
CA VAL A 330 0.05 -5.18 31.53
C VAL A 330 0.20 -6.56 32.17
N ASP A 331 1.42 -6.96 32.54
CA ASP A 331 1.70 -8.26 33.17
C ASP A 331 1.10 -8.38 34.59
N ASP A 332 0.74 -7.26 35.22
CA ASP A 332 0.08 -7.25 36.54
C ASP A 332 -1.42 -7.56 36.45
N PHE A 333 -2.00 -7.56 35.23
CA PHE A 333 -3.41 -7.88 35.00
C PHE A 333 -3.65 -9.39 35.10
N LYS A 334 -3.97 -9.87 36.30
CA LYS A 334 -4.21 -11.30 36.58
C LYS A 334 -5.32 -11.93 35.71
N TRP A 335 -6.30 -11.14 35.29
CA TRP A 335 -7.39 -11.58 34.41
C TRP A 335 -6.95 -11.73 32.94
N LEU A 336 -5.84 -11.11 32.55
CA LEU A 336 -5.32 -11.14 31.18
C LEU A 336 -4.50 -12.41 30.95
N ASN A 337 -5.18 -13.51 30.70
CA ASN A 337 -4.58 -14.82 30.43
C ASN A 337 -5.36 -15.56 29.32
N SER A 338 -4.83 -16.66 28.80
CA SER A 338 -5.45 -17.40 27.70
C SER A 338 -6.78 -18.09 28.03
N SER A 339 -7.11 -18.28 29.31
CA SER A 339 -8.43 -18.80 29.69
C SER A 339 -9.54 -17.79 29.41
N TYR A 340 -9.24 -16.49 29.54
CA TYR A 340 -10.22 -15.41 29.38
C TYR A 340 -10.08 -14.67 28.04
N CYS A 341 -8.85 -14.44 27.56
CA CYS A 341 -8.59 -13.64 26.38
C CYS A 341 -8.48 -14.49 25.11
N SER A 342 -9.45 -14.35 24.19
CA SER A 342 -9.47 -15.09 22.91
C SER A 342 -8.20 -14.90 22.08
N VAL A 343 -7.61 -13.69 22.07
CA VAL A 343 -6.37 -13.42 21.31
C VAL A 343 -5.16 -14.12 21.92
N LEU A 344 -5.02 -14.13 23.24
CA LEU A 344 -3.94 -14.85 23.91
C LEU A 344 -4.05 -16.36 23.67
N ARG A 345 -5.27 -16.91 23.76
CA ARG A 345 -5.53 -18.31 23.45
C ARG A 345 -5.13 -18.67 22.02
N GLN A 346 -5.48 -17.82 21.06
CA GLN A 346 -5.08 -17.98 19.66
C GLN A 346 -3.56 -17.91 19.50
N LEU A 347 -2.89 -16.95 20.15
CA LEU A 347 -1.44 -16.79 20.15
C LEU A 347 -0.67 -17.98 20.73
N GLU A 348 -1.24 -18.64 21.73
CA GLU A 348 -0.65 -19.82 22.35
C GLU A 348 -0.77 -21.07 21.46
N SER A 349 -1.71 -21.08 20.50
CA SER A 349 -1.93 -22.20 19.58
C SER A 349 -0.72 -22.49 18.68
N ALA A 350 -0.43 -23.78 18.48
CA ALA A 350 0.69 -24.23 17.65
C ALA A 350 0.59 -23.73 16.20
N ARG A 351 -0.64 -23.65 15.66
CA ARG A 351 -0.95 -23.21 14.29
C ARG A 351 -0.58 -21.73 14.06
N ILE A 352 -0.84 -20.86 15.03
CA ILE A 352 -0.51 -19.44 14.94
C ILE A 352 0.98 -19.21 15.20
N LYS A 353 1.59 -19.96 16.11
CA LYS A 353 3.05 -19.94 16.28
C LYS A 353 3.76 -20.34 14.98
N GLU A 354 3.25 -21.34 14.27
CA GLU A 354 3.75 -21.75 12.95
C GLU A 354 3.54 -20.68 11.87
N TYR A 355 2.35 -20.06 11.79
CA TYR A 355 2.04 -19.00 10.82
C TYR A 355 2.94 -17.76 10.97
N TYR A 356 3.26 -17.35 12.21
CA TYR A 356 4.06 -16.15 12.49
C TYR A 356 5.55 -16.39 12.65
N PHE A 357 6.00 -17.51 13.26
CA PHE A 357 7.40 -17.69 13.67
C PHE A 357 8.24 -18.67 12.81
N LYS A 358 7.66 -19.50 11.93
CA LYS A 358 8.44 -20.41 11.05
C LYS A 358 9.03 -19.76 9.79
N ALA A 359 8.90 -18.44 9.63
CA ALA A 359 9.35 -17.69 8.45
C ALA A 359 10.88 -17.47 8.34
N ASN A 360 11.68 -17.93 9.30
CA ASN A 360 13.14 -17.82 9.24
C ASN A 360 13.80 -18.86 8.32
N HIS A 361 13.02 -19.67 7.59
CA HIS A 361 13.55 -20.56 6.56
C HIS A 361 13.59 -19.87 5.17
N PRO A 362 14.76 -19.78 4.52
CA PRO A 362 14.94 -19.14 3.20
C PRO A 362 14.07 -19.73 2.07
N SER A 363 13.51 -20.92 2.25
CA SER A 363 12.71 -21.63 1.26
C SER A 363 11.25 -21.15 1.13
N SER A 364 10.73 -20.30 2.03
CA SER A 364 9.34 -19.81 1.94
C SER A 364 9.14 -18.59 1.02
N LEU A 365 10.20 -18.12 0.35
CA LEU A 365 10.16 -16.99 -0.59
C LEU A 365 9.39 -17.29 -1.89
N SER A 366 9.03 -18.55 -2.14
CA SER A 366 8.26 -18.99 -3.31
C SER A 366 6.73 -18.94 -3.11
N VAL A 367 6.24 -18.77 -1.87
CA VAL A 367 4.80 -18.73 -1.57
C VAL A 367 4.36 -17.28 -1.37
N GLY A 368 4.00 -16.62 -2.46
CA GLY A 368 3.20 -15.38 -2.51
C GLY A 368 3.71 -14.21 -1.66
N SER A 369 4.33 -13.23 -2.31
CA SER A 369 4.75 -11.94 -1.72
C SER A 369 3.65 -11.19 -0.96
N ASP A 370 2.39 -11.53 -1.20
CA ASP A 370 1.26 -10.90 -0.55
C ASP A 370 1.31 -11.18 0.96
N ASN A 371 1.69 -12.37 1.43
CA ASN A 371 1.65 -12.75 2.86
C ASN A 371 2.71 -12.07 3.77
N LEU A 372 3.67 -11.32 3.22
CA LEU A 372 4.76 -10.73 4.01
C LEU A 372 4.33 -9.46 4.78
N LYS A 373 3.34 -8.72 4.25
CA LYS A 373 2.64 -7.65 4.98
C LYS A 373 1.98 -8.19 6.25
N TYR A 374 1.61 -9.47 6.24
CA TYR A 374 0.69 -10.08 7.19
C TYR A 374 1.35 -10.72 8.42
N ARG A 375 2.70 -10.62 8.53
CA ARG A 375 3.50 -11.19 9.64
C ARG A 375 4.10 -10.10 10.54
N ASN A 376 3.31 -9.11 10.97
CA ASN A 376 3.78 -8.09 11.92
C ASN A 376 3.42 -8.47 13.36
N PRO A 377 4.40 -8.70 14.26
CA PRO A 377 4.16 -8.96 15.68
C PRO A 377 3.40 -7.82 16.39
N LYS A 378 3.43 -6.57 15.88
CA LYS A 378 2.62 -5.47 16.45
C LYS A 378 1.11 -5.75 16.41
N TYR A 379 0.61 -6.51 15.43
CA TYR A 379 -0.80 -6.94 15.40
C TYR A 379 -1.12 -8.04 16.42
N LEU A 380 -0.10 -8.56 17.10
CA LEU A 380 -0.20 -9.50 18.21
C LEU A 380 0.13 -8.82 19.53
N SER A 381 0.46 -7.53 19.52
CA SER A 381 0.70 -6.79 20.76
C SER A 381 -0.59 -6.75 21.55
N MET A 382 -0.54 -7.35 22.74
CA MET A 382 -1.67 -7.35 23.66
C MET A 382 -2.08 -5.94 24.07
N LEU A 383 -1.14 -4.98 24.07
CA LEU A 383 -1.44 -3.57 24.31
C LEU A 383 -2.49 -3.02 23.33
N ASN A 384 -2.43 -3.43 22.05
CA ASN A 384 -3.44 -3.02 21.08
C ASN A 384 -4.81 -3.66 21.34
N HIS A 385 -4.85 -4.85 21.92
CA HIS A 385 -6.09 -5.56 22.22
C HIS A 385 -6.72 -5.15 23.55
N LEU A 386 -5.96 -4.53 24.47
CA LEU A 386 -6.51 -4.00 25.74
C LEU A 386 -7.66 -3.00 25.53
N ARG A 387 -7.75 -2.35 24.36
CA ARG A 387 -8.87 -1.46 24.03
C ARG A 387 -10.23 -2.14 24.09
N PHE A 388 -10.28 -3.46 23.95
CA PHE A 388 -11.51 -4.26 24.09
C PHE A 388 -11.80 -4.72 25.52
N TYR A 389 -10.95 -4.34 26.48
CA TYR A 389 -11.05 -4.72 27.88
C TYR A 389 -11.08 -3.50 28.82
N LEU A 390 -11.48 -2.33 28.31
CA LEU A 390 -11.51 -1.10 29.09
C LEU A 390 -12.33 -1.23 30.40
N PRO A 391 -13.47 -1.94 30.45
CA PRO A 391 -14.17 -2.16 31.72
C PRO A 391 -13.44 -3.07 32.70
N GLU A 392 -12.64 -4.02 32.23
CA GLU A 392 -11.83 -4.91 33.06
C GLU A 392 -10.60 -4.18 33.62
N VAL A 393 -10.02 -3.26 32.84
CA VAL A 393 -8.92 -2.39 33.28
C VAL A 393 -9.45 -1.32 34.26
N TYR A 394 -10.60 -0.71 33.99
CA TYR A 394 -11.16 0.41 34.76
C TYR A 394 -12.61 0.16 35.22
N PRO A 395 -12.86 -0.81 36.12
CA PRO A 395 -14.21 -1.25 36.46
C PRO A 395 -15.07 -0.19 37.16
N LYS A 396 -14.45 0.76 37.86
CA LYS A 396 -15.11 1.83 38.62
C LYS A 396 -15.50 3.05 37.78
N LEU A 397 -14.93 3.19 36.59
CA LEU A 397 -15.20 4.33 35.72
C LEU A 397 -16.49 4.13 34.90
N ASN A 398 -17.10 5.26 34.55
CA ASN A 398 -18.36 5.32 33.81
C ASN A 398 -18.14 5.65 32.33
N ARG A 399 -17.18 6.52 32.05
CA ARG A 399 -16.74 6.92 30.71
C ARG A 399 -15.24 7.04 30.70
N ILE A 400 -14.64 6.81 29.54
CA ILE A 400 -13.21 6.97 29.33
C ILE A 400 -12.94 7.39 27.90
N LEU A 401 -11.99 8.30 27.70
CA LEU A 401 -11.50 8.64 26.37
C LEU A 401 -10.27 7.79 26.05
N PHE A 402 -10.37 6.95 25.04
CA PHE A 402 -9.24 6.19 24.52
C PHE A 402 -8.45 7.05 23.53
N LEU A 403 -7.12 7.09 23.68
CA LEU A 403 -6.19 7.77 22.77
C LEU A 403 -5.10 6.79 22.33
N ASP A 404 -4.89 6.65 21.02
CA ASP A 404 -3.70 5.93 20.51
C ASP A 404 -2.44 6.81 20.73
N ASP A 405 -1.25 6.22 20.72
CA ASP A 405 0.01 6.91 21.01
C ASP A 405 0.58 7.75 19.85
N ASP A 406 -0.04 7.62 18.68
CA ASP A 406 0.32 8.27 17.42
C ASP A 406 -0.60 9.44 17.08
N ILE A 407 -1.13 10.11 18.10
CA ILE A 407 -1.98 11.31 17.96
C ILE A 407 -1.32 12.55 18.56
N VAL A 408 -1.81 13.71 18.15
CA VAL A 408 -1.54 15.00 18.79
C VAL A 408 -2.87 15.69 19.05
N VAL A 409 -3.05 16.16 20.29
CA VAL A 409 -4.21 16.95 20.69
C VAL A 409 -3.91 18.42 20.46
N GLN A 410 -4.77 19.12 19.74
CA GLN A 410 -4.65 20.55 19.42
C GLN A 410 -5.69 21.42 20.11
N ARG A 411 -6.72 20.82 20.74
CA ARG A 411 -7.82 21.53 21.41
C ARG A 411 -8.24 20.82 22.69
N ASP A 412 -8.90 21.55 23.57
CA ASP A 412 -9.50 21.03 24.79
C ASP A 412 -10.53 19.93 24.48
N LEU A 413 -10.29 18.73 25.04
CA LEU A 413 -11.10 17.53 24.81
C LEU A 413 -12.24 17.36 25.82
N THR A 414 -12.28 18.17 26.88
CA THR A 414 -13.32 18.08 27.92
C THR A 414 -14.76 18.12 27.40
N PRO A 415 -15.11 18.84 26.30
CA PRO A 415 -16.49 18.86 25.81
C PRO A 415 -17.00 17.48 25.35
N LEU A 416 -16.11 16.52 25.03
CA LEU A 416 -16.50 15.16 24.65
C LEU A 416 -17.28 14.43 25.76
N TRP A 417 -17.00 14.71 27.04
CA TRP A 417 -17.71 14.08 28.16
C TRP A 417 -19.18 14.50 28.24
N SER A 418 -19.50 15.68 27.76
CA SER A 418 -20.85 16.25 27.76
C SER A 418 -21.70 15.79 26.57
N ILE A 419 -21.11 15.08 25.61
CA ILE A 419 -21.86 14.55 24.45
C ILE A 419 -22.77 13.41 24.90
N ASP A 420 -24.04 13.51 24.53
CA ASP A 420 -25.01 12.43 24.69
C ASP A 420 -24.85 11.42 23.55
N LEU A 421 -24.25 10.26 23.86
CA LEU A 421 -24.06 9.16 22.92
C LEU A 421 -25.36 8.42 22.55
N LYS A 422 -26.54 8.88 22.99
CA LYS A 422 -27.85 8.30 22.64
C LYS A 422 -27.95 6.81 22.98
N GLY A 423 -27.36 6.41 24.11
CA GLY A 423 -27.31 5.02 24.55
C GLY A 423 -26.37 4.12 23.74
N MET A 424 -25.54 4.67 22.85
CA MET A 424 -24.48 3.93 22.17
C MET A 424 -23.22 3.83 23.05
N VAL A 425 -22.38 2.83 22.77
CA VAL A 425 -21.22 2.50 23.60
C VAL A 425 -19.98 3.29 23.18
N ASN A 426 -19.81 3.51 21.88
CA ASN A 426 -18.65 4.18 21.30
C ASN A 426 -19.06 5.52 20.69
N GLY A 427 -18.32 6.59 20.95
CA GLY A 427 -18.36 7.83 20.19
C GLY A 427 -17.10 7.92 19.34
N ALA A 428 -17.26 7.94 18.01
CA ALA A 428 -16.13 7.96 17.08
C ALA A 428 -16.44 8.81 15.84
N VAL A 429 -15.40 9.33 15.18
CA VAL A 429 -15.56 10.02 13.90
C VAL A 429 -15.63 8.99 12.76
N GLU A 430 -16.65 9.13 11.93
CA GLU A 430 -16.86 8.32 10.74
C GLU A 430 -15.92 8.71 9.59
N THR A 431 -15.51 7.73 8.77
CA THR A 431 -14.41 7.87 7.80
C THR A 431 -14.84 7.76 6.33
N CYS A 432 -16.15 7.70 6.05
CA CYS A 432 -16.68 7.21 4.77
C CYS A 432 -16.84 8.24 3.64
N LYS A 433 -16.02 9.29 3.60
CA LYS A 433 -16.20 10.41 2.65
C LYS A 433 -15.69 10.12 1.23
N GLU A 434 -14.65 9.29 1.08
CA GLU A 434 -13.90 9.15 -0.19
C GLU A 434 -13.43 7.70 -0.38
N SER A 435 -14.17 6.88 -1.15
CA SER A 435 -13.83 5.54 -1.71
C SER A 435 -13.23 4.46 -0.79
N PHE A 436 -12.95 4.79 0.46
CA PHE A 436 -12.18 4.03 1.41
C PHE A 436 -12.93 4.09 2.74
N HIS A 437 -12.87 2.97 3.47
CA HIS A 437 -13.35 2.82 4.85
C HIS A 437 -14.83 2.45 5.08
N ARG A 438 -15.53 1.87 4.11
CA ARG A 438 -16.73 1.08 4.40
C ARG A 438 -16.37 -0.34 4.84
N PHE A 439 -17.34 -1.08 5.37
CA PHE A 439 -17.11 -2.41 5.93
C PHE A 439 -16.58 -3.41 4.90
N ASP A 440 -16.98 -3.28 3.62
CA ASP A 440 -16.53 -4.12 2.50
C ASP A 440 -15.00 -4.17 2.33
N LYS A 441 -14.29 -3.09 2.70
CA LYS A 441 -12.82 -3.03 2.64
C LYS A 441 -12.13 -3.77 3.78
N TYR A 442 -12.83 -4.02 4.88
CA TYR A 442 -12.25 -4.58 6.10
C TYR A 442 -12.66 -6.03 6.35
N LEU A 443 -13.85 -6.41 5.90
CA LEU A 443 -14.48 -7.69 6.17
C LEU A 443 -14.67 -8.49 4.89
N ASN A 444 -14.61 -9.81 5.02
CA ASN A 444 -14.83 -10.72 3.90
C ASN A 444 -16.33 -10.98 3.68
N PHE A 445 -16.99 -10.15 2.87
CA PHE A 445 -18.41 -10.29 2.54
C PHE A 445 -18.75 -11.50 1.66
N SER A 446 -17.75 -12.20 1.11
CA SER A 446 -17.98 -13.51 0.48
C SER A 446 -18.26 -14.62 1.53
N ASN A 447 -17.97 -14.36 2.81
CA ASN A 447 -18.29 -15.30 3.89
C ASN A 447 -19.71 -15.04 4.43
N PRO A 448 -20.60 -16.07 4.45
CA PRO A 448 -21.96 -15.93 4.95
C PRO A 448 -22.07 -15.40 6.39
N LEU A 449 -21.09 -15.69 7.26
CA LEU A 449 -21.09 -15.17 8.64
C LEU A 449 -21.00 -13.64 8.67
N ILE A 450 -20.32 -13.03 7.70
CA ILE A 450 -20.23 -11.57 7.57
C ILE A 450 -21.47 -11.02 6.86
N SER A 451 -21.79 -11.53 5.67
CA SER A 451 -22.88 -10.98 4.85
C SER A 451 -24.26 -11.07 5.50
N ASN A 452 -24.48 -12.06 6.38
CA ASN A 452 -25.76 -12.23 7.06
C ASN A 452 -25.90 -11.33 8.31
N ASN A 453 -24.80 -10.75 8.82
CA ASN A 453 -24.80 -9.97 10.06
C ASN A 453 -24.48 -8.48 9.86
N PHE A 454 -23.80 -8.12 8.77
CA PHE A 454 -23.32 -6.77 8.53
C PHE A 454 -23.72 -6.27 7.14
N SER A 455 -23.80 -4.94 6.99
CA SER A 455 -23.96 -4.32 5.69
C SER A 455 -22.59 -3.97 5.09
N PRO A 456 -22.32 -4.28 3.80
CA PRO A 456 -21.09 -3.86 3.13
C PRO A 456 -20.99 -2.33 3.06
N GLU A 457 -22.15 -1.66 2.99
CA GLU A 457 -22.25 -0.21 2.94
C GLU A 457 -22.17 0.47 4.30
N ALA A 458 -22.06 -0.29 5.39
CA ALA A 458 -21.93 0.30 6.72
C ALA A 458 -20.68 1.20 6.79
N CYS A 459 -20.86 2.35 7.44
CA CYS A 459 -19.79 3.32 7.56
C CYS A 459 -18.77 2.88 8.61
N GLY A 460 -17.49 2.82 8.23
CA GLY A 460 -16.40 2.61 9.17
C GLY A 460 -16.00 3.89 9.91
N TRP A 461 -15.41 3.69 11.07
CA TRP A 461 -14.76 4.71 11.90
C TRP A 461 -13.32 4.26 12.17
N ALA A 462 -12.51 5.09 12.84
CA ALA A 462 -11.15 4.73 13.22
C ALA A 462 -10.98 4.70 14.73
N PHE A 463 -10.11 3.81 15.20
CA PHE A 463 -9.51 4.00 16.52
C PHE A 463 -8.54 5.19 16.50
N GLY A 464 -8.26 5.73 17.68
CA GLY A 464 -7.21 6.74 17.91
C GLY A 464 -7.68 7.89 18.77
N MET A 465 -8.98 8.20 18.69
CA MET A 465 -9.70 8.98 19.69
C MET A 465 -11.14 8.49 19.72
N ASN A 466 -11.52 7.86 20.82
CA ASN A 466 -12.84 7.25 20.98
C ASN A 466 -13.36 7.49 22.39
N MET A 467 -14.59 8.00 22.51
CA MET A 467 -15.27 8.11 23.78
C MET A 467 -16.04 6.82 24.06
N PHE A 468 -15.74 6.12 25.15
CA PHE A 468 -16.43 4.90 25.51
C PHE A 468 -17.31 5.08 26.75
N ASP A 469 -18.58 4.70 26.63
CA ASP A 469 -19.50 4.56 27.76
C ASP A 469 -19.33 3.17 28.39
N LEU A 470 -18.57 3.12 29.49
CA LEU A 470 -18.25 1.87 30.17
C LEU A 470 -19.47 1.28 30.91
N LYS A 471 -20.49 2.07 31.24
CA LYS A 471 -21.74 1.55 31.81
C LYS A 471 -22.51 0.75 30.76
N GLU A 472 -22.74 1.35 29.59
CA GLU A 472 -23.43 0.66 28.50
C GLU A 472 -22.58 -0.50 27.95
N TRP A 473 -21.25 -0.37 27.93
CA TRP A 473 -20.34 -1.47 27.59
C TRP A 473 -20.57 -2.70 28.47
N LYS A 474 -20.55 -2.51 29.80
CA LYS A 474 -20.77 -3.60 30.78
C LYS A 474 -22.16 -4.20 30.63
N LYS A 475 -23.19 -3.35 30.53
CA LYS A 475 -24.60 -3.77 30.40
C LYS A 475 -24.85 -4.64 29.16
N ARG A 476 -24.20 -4.33 28.03
CA ARG A 476 -24.35 -5.05 26.76
C ARG A 476 -23.31 -6.15 26.56
N ASN A 477 -22.41 -6.36 27.52
CA ASN A 477 -21.30 -7.32 27.46
C ASN A 477 -20.49 -7.22 26.15
N ILE A 478 -20.04 -6.01 25.81
CA ILE A 478 -19.33 -5.78 24.55
C ILE A 478 -18.01 -6.56 24.48
N THR A 479 -17.32 -6.77 25.61
CA THR A 479 -16.14 -7.64 25.69
C THR A 479 -16.47 -9.07 25.25
N GLY A 480 -17.64 -9.60 25.64
CA GLY A 480 -18.10 -10.92 25.20
C GLY A 480 -18.45 -11.01 23.71
N ILE A 481 -19.00 -9.93 23.13
CA ILE A 481 -19.22 -9.83 21.68
C ILE A 481 -17.88 -9.88 20.94
N TYR A 482 -16.89 -9.13 21.44
CA TYR A 482 -15.53 -9.15 20.91
C TYR A 482 -14.91 -10.55 20.96
N HIS A 483 -15.01 -11.25 22.09
CA HIS A 483 -14.52 -12.64 22.22
C HIS A 483 -15.15 -13.56 21.18
N ARG A 484 -16.49 -13.55 21.07
CA ARG A 484 -17.22 -14.38 20.11
C ARG A 484 -16.69 -14.20 18.68
N TRP A 485 -16.56 -12.95 18.23
CA TRP A 485 -16.08 -12.69 16.88
C TRP A 485 -14.62 -13.04 16.70
N GLN A 486 -13.77 -12.81 17.71
CA GLN A 486 -12.38 -13.24 17.63
C GLN A 486 -12.26 -14.76 17.50
N ASP A 487 -13.01 -15.52 18.29
CA ASP A 487 -13.01 -16.98 18.22
C ASP A 487 -13.54 -17.50 16.87
N MET A 488 -14.56 -16.86 16.31
CA MET A 488 -15.06 -17.19 14.97
C MET A 488 -14.07 -16.87 13.83
N ASN A 489 -13.09 -15.98 14.07
CA ASN A 489 -12.06 -15.63 13.09
C ASN A 489 -10.70 -16.29 13.36
N GLU A 490 -10.66 -17.42 14.10
CA GLU A 490 -9.41 -18.15 14.39
C GLU A 490 -8.64 -18.53 13.11
N ASP A 491 -9.35 -18.85 12.03
CA ASP A 491 -8.79 -19.23 10.73
C ASP A 491 -8.50 -18.04 9.79
N ARG A 492 -8.81 -16.81 10.22
CA ARG A 492 -8.62 -15.54 9.47
C ARG A 492 -9.41 -15.48 8.15
N THR A 493 -10.58 -16.12 8.11
CA THR A 493 -11.48 -16.09 6.96
C THR A 493 -12.45 -14.92 6.99
N LEU A 494 -12.78 -14.37 8.16
CA LEU A 494 -13.73 -13.25 8.32
C LEU A 494 -13.05 -11.89 8.08
N TRP A 495 -11.84 -11.71 8.60
CA TRP A 495 -10.94 -10.60 8.27
C TRP A 495 -9.50 -11.04 8.47
N LYS A 496 -8.56 -10.30 7.88
CA LYS A 496 -7.15 -10.71 7.86
C LYS A 496 -6.39 -10.30 9.12
N LEU A 497 -6.33 -9.00 9.43
CA LEU A 497 -5.45 -8.46 10.47
C LEU A 497 -5.91 -7.12 11.05
N GLY A 498 -5.28 -6.76 12.16
CA GLY A 498 -5.48 -5.49 12.85
C GLY A 498 -6.62 -5.54 13.85
N THR A 499 -6.73 -4.49 14.65
CA THR A 499 -7.78 -4.33 15.66
C THR A 499 -8.98 -3.56 15.12
N LEU A 500 -8.85 -2.85 14.00
CA LEU A 500 -9.96 -2.09 13.43
C LEU A 500 -11.12 -2.99 12.95
N PRO A 501 -10.90 -4.04 12.11
CA PRO A 501 -11.99 -4.91 11.70
C PRO A 501 -12.80 -5.53 12.87
N PRO A 502 -12.17 -6.12 13.91
CA PRO A 502 -12.94 -6.59 15.06
C PRO A 502 -13.59 -5.46 15.85
N GLY A 503 -13.03 -4.24 15.85
CA GLY A 503 -13.70 -3.04 16.38
C GLY A 503 -15.00 -2.74 15.66
N LEU A 504 -14.95 -2.60 14.33
CA LEU A 504 -16.12 -2.30 13.51
C LEU A 504 -17.25 -3.32 13.73
N ILE A 505 -16.92 -4.62 13.76
CA ILE A 505 -17.86 -5.70 14.02
C ILE A 505 -18.42 -5.65 15.46
N THR A 506 -17.56 -5.42 16.46
CA THR A 506 -17.95 -5.43 17.87
C THR A 506 -18.90 -4.29 18.22
N PHE A 507 -18.70 -3.11 17.61
CA PHE A 507 -19.50 -1.90 17.86
C PHE A 507 -20.51 -1.60 16.74
N TYR A 508 -20.85 -2.60 15.92
CA TYR A 508 -21.83 -2.42 14.85
C TYR A 508 -23.19 -2.01 15.43
N ASN A 509 -23.79 -0.93 14.91
CA ASN A 509 -25.00 -0.27 15.44
C ASN A 509 -24.88 0.21 16.91
N LEU A 510 -23.66 0.36 17.42
CA LEU A 510 -23.36 0.80 18.80
C LEU A 510 -22.36 1.96 18.83
N THR A 511 -22.19 2.66 17.69
CA THR A 511 -21.27 3.80 17.55
C THR A 511 -22.03 5.07 17.19
N TYR A 512 -21.91 6.09 18.05
CA TYR A 512 -22.41 7.44 17.81
C TYR A 512 -21.40 8.21 16.93
N PRO A 513 -21.84 8.79 15.80
CA PRO A 513 -20.97 9.56 14.93
C PRO A 513 -20.66 10.92 15.54
N LEU A 514 -19.40 11.14 15.90
CA LEU A 514 -18.90 12.43 16.37
C LEU A 514 -18.69 13.40 15.20
N ASP A 515 -18.73 14.70 15.49
CA ASP A 515 -18.36 15.74 14.53
C ASP A 515 -16.93 15.53 14.00
N ARG A 516 -16.74 15.78 12.71
CA ARG A 516 -15.48 15.50 12.01
C ARG A 516 -14.31 16.33 12.52
N GLY A 517 -14.57 17.52 13.08
CA GLY A 517 -13.56 18.36 13.69
C GLY A 517 -12.90 17.70 14.91
N TRP A 518 -13.46 16.63 15.47
CA TRP A 518 -12.87 15.96 16.63
C TRP A 518 -11.66 15.10 16.31
N HIS A 519 -11.62 14.43 15.15
CA HIS A 519 -10.57 13.47 14.80
C HIS A 519 -10.23 13.53 13.32
N VAL A 520 -9.04 14.04 13.01
CA VAL A 520 -8.50 14.15 11.65
C VAL A 520 -7.45 13.07 11.44
N LEU A 521 -7.63 12.28 10.38
CA LEU A 521 -6.83 11.10 10.07
C LEU A 521 -5.95 11.36 8.84
N GLY A 522 -4.98 10.46 8.63
CA GLY A 522 -4.23 10.32 7.39
C GLY A 522 -2.77 10.79 7.48
N LEU A 523 -2.35 11.43 8.57
CA LEU A 523 -1.01 12.05 8.65
C LEU A 523 0.13 11.01 8.53
N GLY A 524 -0.18 9.74 8.76
CA GLY A 524 0.76 8.62 8.63
C GLY A 524 0.73 7.86 7.29
N TYR A 525 -0.05 8.32 6.29
CA TYR A 525 -0.05 7.73 4.92
C TYR A 525 -0.40 8.66 3.77
N ASP A 526 -1.14 9.75 4.01
CA ASP A 526 -1.64 10.63 2.95
C ASP A 526 -0.88 11.95 2.90
N PRO A 527 0.00 12.16 1.90
CA PRO A 527 0.74 13.41 1.73
C PRO A 527 -0.10 14.53 1.11
N ALA A 528 -1.41 14.36 0.87
CA ALA A 528 -2.28 15.31 0.20
C ALA A 528 -3.41 15.86 1.09
N LEU A 529 -3.40 15.60 2.41
CA LEU A 529 -4.42 16.12 3.32
C LEU A 529 -4.51 17.66 3.28
N ASN A 530 -5.75 18.14 3.43
CA ASN A 530 -6.08 19.55 3.55
C ASN A 530 -5.52 20.12 4.86
N LEU A 531 -4.59 21.07 4.74
CA LEU A 531 -3.95 21.72 5.89
C LEU A 531 -4.97 22.42 6.80
N THR A 532 -6.00 23.03 6.23
CA THR A 532 -7.06 23.69 7.00
C THR A 532 -7.86 22.69 7.84
N GLU A 533 -8.05 21.46 7.37
CA GLU A 533 -8.70 20.42 8.18
C GLU A 533 -7.79 19.99 9.33
N ILE A 534 -6.48 19.85 9.09
CA ILE A 534 -5.48 19.55 10.13
C ILE A 534 -5.48 20.65 11.20
N GLU A 535 -5.39 21.91 10.81
CA GLU A 535 -5.36 23.06 11.74
C GLU A 535 -6.65 23.21 12.55
N ASN A 536 -7.79 22.82 11.98
CA ASN A 536 -9.08 22.89 12.67
C ASN A 536 -9.41 21.66 13.52
N GLY A 537 -8.71 20.54 13.31
CA GLY A 537 -8.93 19.29 14.04
C GLY A 537 -8.54 19.38 15.52
N ALA A 538 -9.40 18.88 16.40
CA ALA A 538 -9.10 18.76 17.84
C ALA A 538 -8.03 17.70 18.11
N VAL A 539 -8.07 16.59 17.39
CA VAL A 539 -7.05 15.53 17.42
C VAL A 539 -6.62 15.21 16.00
N ILE A 540 -5.31 15.24 15.76
CA ILE A 540 -4.71 14.80 14.49
C ILE A 540 -3.99 13.47 14.69
N HIS A 541 -4.14 12.55 13.75
CA HIS A 541 -3.71 11.16 13.91
C HIS A 541 -2.75 10.76 12.79
N TYR A 542 -1.56 10.31 13.19
CA TYR A 542 -0.55 9.71 12.31
C TYR A 542 -0.83 8.23 12.05
N ASN A 543 -2.10 7.87 11.81
CA ASN A 543 -2.48 6.50 11.46
C ASN A 543 -1.78 6.11 10.14
N GLY A 544 -1.19 4.91 10.11
CA GLY A 544 -0.36 4.44 9.00
C GLY A 544 1.08 4.15 9.39
N ASN A 545 1.95 4.07 8.39
CA ASN A 545 3.34 3.63 8.55
C ASN A 545 4.34 4.79 8.74
N TYR A 546 4.00 6.00 8.27
CA TYR A 546 4.88 7.17 8.32
C TYR A 546 4.74 7.90 9.65
N LYS A 547 5.18 7.24 10.73
CA LYS A 547 5.13 7.79 12.09
C LYS A 547 6.09 8.97 12.26
N PRO A 548 5.74 9.99 13.06
CA PRO A 548 6.51 11.24 13.16
C PRO A 548 7.89 11.07 13.81
N TRP A 549 8.08 10.01 14.59
CA TRP A 549 9.37 9.62 15.19
C TRP A 549 10.25 8.75 14.28
N LEU A 550 9.85 8.52 13.02
CA LEU A 550 10.62 7.77 12.03
C LEU A 550 11.14 8.70 10.94
N ASN A 551 12.28 8.35 10.34
CA ASN A 551 12.85 9.10 9.20
C ASN A 551 11.96 9.10 7.96
N LEU A 552 11.01 8.17 7.88
CA LEU A 552 10.05 8.08 6.80
C LEU A 552 8.87 9.06 6.96
N ALA A 553 8.75 9.75 8.10
CA ALA A 553 7.64 10.67 8.35
C ALA A 553 7.41 11.64 7.19
N VAL A 554 6.14 11.95 6.91
CA VAL A 554 5.80 12.97 5.92
C VAL A 554 6.29 14.31 6.45
N SER A 555 7.33 14.88 5.82
CA SER A 555 8.09 16.02 6.37
C SER A 555 7.21 17.21 6.76
N LYS A 556 6.19 17.53 5.96
CA LYS A 556 5.28 18.66 6.23
C LYS A 556 4.38 18.48 7.45
N TYR A 557 4.19 17.27 7.95
CA TYR A 557 3.37 17.01 9.13
C TYR A 557 4.21 16.84 10.40
N LYS A 558 5.52 16.63 10.27
CA LYS A 558 6.41 16.32 11.40
C LYS A 558 6.36 17.38 12.51
N SER A 559 6.24 18.66 12.14
CA SER A 559 6.25 19.80 13.06
C SER A 559 5.09 19.82 14.06
N TYR A 560 3.91 19.28 13.69
CA TYR A 560 2.79 19.22 14.62
C TYR A 560 3.07 18.28 15.78
N TRP A 561 3.91 17.26 15.58
CA TRP A 561 4.32 16.32 16.64
C TRP A 561 5.61 16.76 17.33
N SER A 562 6.64 17.20 16.58
CA SER A 562 7.95 17.56 17.14
C SER A 562 7.89 18.71 18.14
N ARG A 563 6.93 19.63 18.00
CA ARG A 563 6.73 20.75 18.93
C ARG A 563 6.39 20.35 20.37
N TYR A 564 5.91 19.12 20.59
CA TYR A 564 5.58 18.58 21.91
C TYR A 564 6.69 17.68 22.48
N VAL A 565 7.81 17.54 21.74
CA VAL A 565 9.00 16.79 22.16
C VAL A 565 9.98 17.72 22.86
N MET A 566 10.42 17.33 24.05
CA MET A 566 11.42 18.07 24.84
C MET A 566 12.84 17.73 24.37
N PHE A 567 13.25 18.17 23.17
CA PHE A 567 14.57 17.87 22.61
C PHE A 567 15.76 18.37 23.46
N ASP A 568 15.51 19.28 24.38
CA ASP A 568 16.47 19.75 25.37
C ASP A 568 16.68 18.78 26.55
N ASN A 569 15.78 17.80 26.74
CA ASN A 569 15.88 16.79 27.78
C ASN A 569 17.20 15.99 27.66
N PRO A 570 17.97 15.85 28.76
CA PRO A 570 19.27 15.17 28.73
C PRO A 570 19.23 13.74 28.17
N TYR A 571 18.17 12.99 28.46
CA TYR A 571 18.02 11.61 27.96
C TYR A 571 17.84 11.57 26.43
N LEU A 572 17.08 12.52 25.87
CA LEU A 572 16.90 12.60 24.41
C LEU A 572 18.21 12.98 23.71
N ARG A 573 18.96 13.95 24.28
CA ARG A 573 20.26 14.37 23.76
C ARG A 573 21.28 13.24 23.77
N VAL A 574 21.40 12.50 24.88
CA VAL A 574 22.32 11.35 24.99
C VAL A 574 22.00 10.27 23.96
N CYS A 575 20.72 10.09 23.64
CA CYS A 575 20.28 9.12 22.65
C CYS A 575 20.29 9.65 21.20
N ASN A 576 20.82 10.85 20.94
CA ASN A 576 20.84 11.49 19.62
C ASN A 576 19.44 11.61 18.98
N LEU A 577 18.42 11.92 19.79
CA LEU A 577 17.12 12.34 19.28
C LEU A 577 17.17 13.86 19.05
N SER A 578 17.13 14.27 17.78
CA SER A 578 17.03 15.65 17.34
C SER A 578 15.84 15.84 16.40
N GLU A 579 15.48 17.10 16.16
CA GLU A 579 14.47 17.46 15.16
C GLU A 579 14.86 17.02 13.74
#